data_AF-A0AAD9JRC6-F1
#
_entry.id   AF-A0AAD9JRC6-F1
#
_cell.length_a   1.000
_cell.length_b   1.000
_cell.length_c   1.000
_cell.angle_alpha   90.00
_cell.angle_beta   90.00
_cell.angle_gamma   90.00
#
_symmetry.space_group_name_H-M   'P 1'
#
loop_
_entity.id
_entity.type
_entity.pdbx_description
1 polymer ?
#
loop_
_entity_poly.entity_id
_entity_poly.type
_entity_poly.pdbx_seq_one_letter_code
_entity_poly.pdbx_strand_id
1 'polypeptide(L)'
;MLDLFCYLGVRGTKGFVTGEHYWEITFLEPPCGMSVMVGVGTREAVISLDDYNFVDLIGCDKNSWGLSYKGNIWHKGQVTRYCEPFYEQNTIIGIHLNLYAGTITFYKDGKSLGIAFKNILTCDREFYPMICSTAANTELEVGVQTCCYTKLQEKCCHLLAQSVYKTDDIELLPLPNLFKQYINIIRRDS
;
A
#
# COMPACT_ATOMS: atom_id res chain seq x y z
N MET A 1 30.46 -11.56 17.07
CA MET A 1 30.39 -10.68 15.87
C MET A 1 29.87 -11.56 14.76
N LEU A 2 28.55 -11.60 14.59
CA LEU A 2 27.91 -12.30 13.48
C LEU A 2 27.29 -11.20 12.63
N ASP A 3 27.92 -10.91 11.50
CA ASP A 3 27.36 -10.05 10.48
C ASP A 3 26.17 -10.81 9.87
N LEU A 4 24.99 -10.56 10.43
CA LEU A 4 23.75 -11.08 9.90
C LEU A 4 23.43 -10.25 8.64
N PHE A 5 23.91 -10.73 7.48
CA PHE A 5 23.34 -10.32 6.21
C PHE A 5 21.85 -10.70 6.26
N CYS A 6 20.98 -9.73 6.50
CA CYS A 6 19.55 -9.98 6.54
C CYS A 6 19.13 -10.22 5.10
N TYR A 7 18.89 -11.46 4.69
CA TYR A 7 18.31 -11.81 3.38
C TYR A 7 16.79 -12.01 3.50
N LEU A 8 16.18 -11.32 4.46
CA LEU A 8 14.84 -11.61 4.95
C LEU A 8 13.93 -10.40 4.73
N GLY A 9 12.74 -10.68 4.22
CA GLY A 9 11.63 -9.76 4.28
C GLY A 9 11.05 -9.74 5.69
N VAL A 10 10.92 -8.56 6.27
CA VAL A 10 10.16 -8.35 7.50
C VAL A 10 8.72 -8.03 7.11
N ARG A 11 7.78 -8.74 7.72
CA ARG A 11 6.34 -8.49 7.58
C ARG A 11 5.79 -7.94 8.89
N GLY A 12 4.92 -6.94 8.81
CA GLY A 12 4.17 -6.44 9.96
C GLY A 12 3.38 -7.55 10.65
N THR A 13 3.04 -7.35 11.93
CA THR A 13 2.33 -8.36 12.73
C THR A 13 0.81 -8.30 12.59
N LYS A 14 0.27 -7.16 12.14
CA LYS A 14 -1.18 -6.93 11.99
C LYS A 14 -1.55 -6.83 10.51
N GLY A 15 -2.43 -7.74 10.08
CA GLY A 15 -3.01 -7.72 8.75
C GLY A 15 -4.14 -6.70 8.63
N PHE A 16 -4.18 -5.99 7.50
CA PHE A 16 -5.22 -5.07 7.12
C PHE A 16 -6.24 -5.76 6.22
N VAL A 17 -7.52 -5.68 6.59
CA VAL A 17 -8.65 -6.31 5.86
C VAL A 17 -9.62 -5.33 5.22
N THR A 18 -9.69 -4.11 5.76
CA THR A 18 -10.57 -3.03 5.28
C THR A 18 -9.94 -1.69 5.60
N GLY A 19 -10.37 -0.63 4.91
CA GLY A 19 -9.92 0.72 5.21
C GLY A 19 -8.80 1.19 4.29
N GLU A 20 -8.36 2.41 4.56
CA GLU A 20 -7.18 3.00 3.98
C GLU A 20 -6.11 3.07 5.06
N HIS A 21 -4.92 2.62 4.72
CA HIS A 21 -3.79 2.56 5.66
C HIS A 21 -2.64 3.32 5.04
N TYR A 22 -2.02 4.19 5.83
CA TYR A 22 -0.83 4.92 5.42
C TYR A 22 0.25 4.73 6.47
N TRP A 23 1.45 4.40 6.03
CA TRP A 23 2.63 4.39 6.90
C TRP A 23 3.85 4.90 6.16
N GLU A 24 4.79 5.46 6.92
CA GLU A 24 6.04 5.99 6.40
C GLU A 24 7.21 5.13 6.84
N ILE A 25 8.15 4.94 5.92
CA ILE A 25 9.46 4.35 6.18
C ILE A 25 10.52 5.38 5.87
N THR A 26 11.31 5.74 6.87
CA THR A 26 12.44 6.65 6.73
C THR A 26 13.72 5.86 6.53
N PHE A 27 14.45 6.18 5.48
CA PHE A 27 15.76 5.62 5.17
C PHE A 27 16.82 6.40 5.95
N LEU A 28 17.22 5.91 7.12
CA LEU A 28 18.15 6.62 8.01
C LEU A 28 19.57 6.69 7.45
N GLU A 29 19.90 5.81 6.51
CA GLU A 29 21.13 5.81 5.74
C GLU A 29 20.80 5.73 4.24
N PRO A 30 21.67 6.23 3.35
CA PRO A 30 21.53 6.04 1.91
C PRO A 30 21.30 4.56 1.56
N PRO A 31 20.18 4.20 0.91
CA PRO A 31 19.96 2.82 0.51
C PRO A 31 21.06 2.37 -0.46
N CYS A 32 21.66 1.23 -0.17
CA CYS A 32 22.76 0.68 -0.94
C CYS A 32 22.56 -0.82 -1.18
N GLY A 33 23.49 -1.45 -1.92
CA GLY A 33 23.45 -2.88 -2.19
C GLY A 33 22.58 -3.26 -3.40
N MET A 34 22.08 -4.49 -3.41
CA MET A 34 21.36 -5.03 -4.57
C MET A 34 19.85 -4.84 -4.46
N SER A 35 19.29 -5.06 -3.27
CA SER A 35 17.86 -4.98 -2.99
C SER A 35 17.61 -4.27 -1.67
N VAL A 36 16.90 -3.14 -1.73
CA VAL A 36 16.22 -2.50 -0.60
C VAL A 36 14.85 -2.08 -1.09
N MET A 37 13.81 -2.59 -0.45
CA MET A 37 12.43 -2.39 -0.89
C MET A 37 11.48 -2.19 0.28
N VAL A 38 10.41 -1.45 -0.01
CA VAL A 38 9.24 -1.32 0.85
C VAL A 38 8.00 -1.72 0.06
N GLY A 39 6.96 -2.19 0.74
CA GLY A 39 5.76 -2.60 0.04
C GLY A 39 4.72 -3.25 0.94
N VAL A 40 3.90 -4.07 0.29
CA VAL A 40 2.78 -4.77 0.92
C VAL A 40 2.79 -6.22 0.46
N GLY A 41 2.40 -7.14 1.32
CA GLY A 41 2.14 -8.52 0.90
C GLY A 41 1.17 -9.24 1.79
N THR A 42 0.79 -10.44 1.39
CA THR A 42 -0.17 -11.29 2.11
C THR A 42 0.55 -12.27 3.06
N ARG A 43 -0.21 -13.12 3.75
CA ARG A 43 0.39 -14.16 4.61
C ARG A 43 1.24 -15.16 3.82
N GLU A 44 0.90 -15.35 2.54
CA GLU A 44 1.55 -16.27 1.60
C GLU A 44 2.69 -15.62 0.80
N ALA A 45 3.02 -14.35 1.06
CA ALA A 45 4.17 -13.71 0.44
C ALA A 45 5.46 -14.44 0.81
N VAL A 46 6.31 -14.65 -0.19
CA VAL A 46 7.69 -15.14 0.02
C VAL A 46 8.45 -14.10 0.85
N ILE A 47 8.99 -14.53 2.00
CA ILE A 47 9.77 -13.69 2.92
C ILE A 47 11.26 -14.07 2.98
N SER A 48 11.63 -15.21 2.40
CA SER A 48 13.00 -15.68 2.29
C SER A 48 13.13 -16.56 1.06
N LEU A 49 14.29 -16.53 0.40
CA LEU A 49 14.66 -17.46 -0.66
C LEU A 49 15.84 -18.29 -0.16
N ASP A 50 15.77 -19.60 -0.38
CA ASP A 50 16.84 -20.54 0.01
C ASP A 50 18.02 -20.50 -0.97
N ASP A 51 17.79 -19.99 -2.18
CA ASP A 51 18.82 -19.84 -3.21
C ASP A 51 19.49 -18.47 -3.07
N TYR A 52 20.83 -18.47 -3.03
CA TYR A 52 21.77 -17.33 -2.93
C TYR A 52 21.66 -16.25 -4.02
N ASN A 53 20.52 -16.15 -4.69
CA ASN A 53 20.22 -15.13 -5.69
C ASN A 53 19.85 -13.82 -4.96
N PHE A 54 20.67 -12.80 -5.19
CA PHE A 54 20.46 -11.45 -4.67
C PHE A 54 19.33 -10.74 -5.43
N VAL A 55 18.09 -11.15 -5.18
CA VAL A 55 16.90 -10.62 -5.86
C VAL A 55 16.00 -9.84 -4.91
N ASP A 56 15.32 -8.86 -5.49
CA ASP A 56 14.23 -8.10 -4.89
C ASP A 56 13.11 -9.08 -4.43
N LEU A 57 12.97 -9.27 -3.11
CA LEU A 57 12.05 -10.24 -2.51
C LEU A 57 10.58 -9.81 -2.65
N ILE A 58 10.30 -8.55 -2.40
CA ILE A 58 8.92 -8.05 -2.43
C ILE A 58 8.51 -7.88 -3.90
N GLY A 59 7.48 -8.62 -4.30
CA GLY A 59 6.98 -8.63 -5.68
C GLY A 59 7.57 -9.74 -6.55
N CYS A 60 8.45 -10.60 -6.01
CA CYS A 60 8.94 -11.78 -6.74
C CYS A 60 7.81 -12.78 -7.03
N ASP A 61 6.75 -12.78 -6.22
CA ASP A 61 5.58 -13.62 -6.35
C ASP A 61 4.29 -12.80 -6.60
N LYS A 62 3.16 -13.50 -6.68
CA LYS A 62 1.83 -12.88 -6.84
C LYS A 62 1.22 -12.35 -5.54
N ASN A 63 1.87 -12.55 -4.41
CA ASN A 63 1.34 -12.30 -3.08
C ASN A 63 1.96 -11.04 -2.44
N SER A 64 2.86 -10.36 -3.15
CA SER A 64 3.55 -9.16 -2.69
C SER A 64 3.68 -8.10 -3.81
N TRP A 65 3.80 -6.84 -3.39
CA TRP A 65 3.87 -5.65 -4.23
C TRP A 65 4.91 -4.70 -3.63
N GLY A 66 6.00 -4.45 -4.34
CA GLY A 66 7.17 -3.74 -3.80
C GLY A 66 7.58 -2.54 -4.63
N LEU A 67 8.18 -1.56 -3.97
CA LEU A 67 8.96 -0.47 -4.56
C LEU A 67 10.41 -0.61 -4.10
N SER A 68 11.32 -0.72 -5.05
CA SER A 68 12.77 -0.70 -4.81
C SER A 68 13.29 0.74 -4.75
N TYR A 69 14.39 0.95 -4.01
CA TYR A 69 15.11 2.24 -3.96
C TYR A 69 15.65 2.71 -5.32
N LYS A 70 15.76 1.79 -6.29
CA LYS A 70 16.07 2.08 -7.69
C LYS A 70 14.90 2.73 -8.46
N GLY A 71 13.75 2.87 -7.81
CA GLY A 71 12.53 3.46 -8.37
C GLY A 71 11.78 2.53 -9.33
N ASN A 72 11.91 1.22 -9.14
CA ASN A 72 11.16 0.19 -9.86
C ASN A 72 10.13 -0.45 -8.95
N ILE A 73 8.94 -0.70 -9.48
CA ILE A 73 7.89 -1.46 -8.82
C ILE A 73 7.90 -2.93 -9.28
N TRP A 74 7.62 -3.84 -8.36
CA TRP A 74 7.71 -5.28 -8.56
C TRP A 74 6.41 -5.98 -8.14
N HIS A 75 5.92 -6.88 -8.99
CA HIS A 75 4.80 -7.78 -8.69
C HIS A 75 4.77 -8.95 -9.68
N LYS A 76 4.51 -10.18 -9.22
CA LYS A 76 4.48 -11.40 -10.05
C LYS A 76 5.79 -11.62 -10.83
N GLY A 77 6.91 -11.22 -10.25
CA GLY A 77 8.23 -11.27 -10.89
C GLY A 77 8.40 -10.29 -12.06
N GLN A 78 7.43 -9.40 -12.28
CA GLN A 78 7.51 -8.36 -13.30
C GLN A 78 8.00 -7.05 -12.70
N VAL A 79 8.85 -6.36 -13.46
CA VAL A 79 9.51 -5.12 -13.05
C VAL A 79 9.11 -4.00 -13.99
N THR A 80 8.64 -2.90 -13.43
CA THR A 80 8.28 -1.71 -14.18
C THR A 80 8.92 -0.49 -13.56
N ARG A 81 9.49 0.38 -14.41
CA ARG A 81 10.00 1.68 -13.98
C ARG A 81 8.84 2.56 -13.52
N TYR A 82 8.94 3.12 -12.32
CA TYR A 82 7.85 3.89 -11.72
C TYR A 82 8.23 5.34 -11.38
N CYS A 83 9.43 5.63 -10.82
CA CYS A 83 9.56 6.92 -10.13
C CYS A 83 10.92 7.58 -9.87
N GLU A 84 11.98 7.59 -10.65
CA GLU A 84 13.30 8.08 -10.14
C GLU A 84 13.86 7.32 -8.91
N PRO A 85 15.16 6.95 -8.92
CA PRO A 85 15.75 6.33 -7.76
C PRO A 85 15.84 7.32 -6.61
N PHE A 86 15.95 6.79 -5.39
CA PHE A 86 16.19 7.58 -4.20
C PHE A 86 17.38 7.02 -3.45
N TYR A 87 18.45 7.79 -3.41
CA TYR A 87 19.73 7.43 -2.80
C TYR A 87 20.07 8.35 -1.62
N GLU A 88 19.20 9.31 -1.31
CA GLU A 88 19.43 10.29 -0.28
C GLU A 88 19.14 9.70 1.12
N GLN A 89 19.99 10.06 2.09
CA GLN A 89 19.71 9.83 3.50
C GLN A 89 18.46 10.62 3.93
N ASN A 90 17.73 10.08 4.92
CA ASN A 90 16.48 10.60 5.44
C ASN A 90 15.37 10.74 4.38
N THR A 91 15.47 10.02 3.27
CA THR A 91 14.35 9.88 2.34
C THR A 91 13.17 9.23 3.07
N ILE A 92 11.98 9.82 2.96
CA ILE A 92 10.76 9.26 3.52
C ILE A 92 9.93 8.67 2.40
N ILE A 93 9.66 7.37 2.47
CA ILE A 93 8.73 6.68 1.57
C ILE A 93 7.43 6.41 2.32
N GLY A 94 6.36 7.06 1.89
CA GLY A 94 5.00 6.80 2.35
C GLY A 94 4.34 5.71 1.51
N ILE A 95 3.66 4.77 2.15
CA ILE A 95 2.89 3.71 1.50
C ILE A 95 1.42 3.94 1.85
N HIS A 96 0.59 4.20 0.84
CA HIS A 96 -0.86 4.28 0.98
C HIS A 96 -1.50 3.05 0.36
N LEU A 97 -2.08 2.21 1.22
CA LEU A 97 -2.86 1.04 0.87
C LEU A 97 -4.35 1.38 0.98
N ASN A 98 -5.04 1.48 -0.14
CA ASN A 98 -6.48 1.70 -0.17
C ASN A 98 -7.19 0.38 -0.48
N LEU A 99 -7.75 -0.27 0.55
CA LEU A 99 -8.47 -1.53 0.40
C LEU A 99 -9.91 -1.36 -0.13
N TYR A 100 -10.42 -0.12 -0.23
CA TYR A 100 -11.70 0.15 -0.88
C TYR A 100 -11.55 0.23 -2.40
N ALA A 101 -10.54 0.95 -2.88
CA ALA A 101 -10.22 1.08 -4.30
C ALA A 101 -9.36 -0.08 -4.83
N GLY A 102 -8.73 -0.85 -3.93
CA GLY A 102 -7.80 -1.90 -4.31
C GLY A 102 -6.54 -1.35 -4.97
N THR A 103 -5.96 -0.31 -4.38
CA THR A 103 -4.77 0.38 -4.92
C THR A 103 -3.65 0.51 -3.89
N ILE A 104 -2.43 0.62 -4.41
CA ILE A 104 -1.24 1.01 -3.65
C ILE A 104 -0.63 2.23 -4.34
N THR A 105 -0.39 3.27 -3.55
CA THR A 105 0.26 4.52 -3.98
C THR A 105 1.47 4.76 -3.10
N PHE A 106 2.61 5.10 -3.70
CA PHE A 106 3.80 5.51 -2.95
C PHE A 106 3.94 7.03 -2.95
N TYR A 107 4.56 7.53 -1.90
CA TYR A 107 4.90 8.93 -1.70
C TYR A 107 6.40 9.03 -1.43
N LYS A 108 7.07 10.03 -2.01
CA LYS A 108 8.45 10.40 -1.64
C LYS A 108 8.40 11.78 -1.01
N ASP A 109 8.86 11.90 0.23
CA ASP A 109 8.94 13.16 0.99
C ASP A 109 7.60 13.93 0.97
N GLY A 110 6.51 13.20 1.23
CA GLY A 110 5.14 13.72 1.25
C GLY A 110 4.49 13.97 -0.12
N LYS A 111 5.21 13.78 -1.24
CA LYS A 111 4.67 13.95 -2.59
C LYS A 111 4.25 12.62 -3.19
N SER A 112 3.01 12.53 -3.68
CA SER A 112 2.50 11.34 -4.36
C SER A 112 3.28 11.06 -5.65
N LEU A 113 3.64 9.80 -5.86
CA LEU A 113 4.27 9.30 -7.09
C LEU A 113 3.23 8.71 -8.07
N GLY A 114 1.94 8.87 -7.78
CA GLY A 114 0.83 8.28 -8.56
C GLY A 114 0.50 6.84 -8.13
N ILE A 115 -0.51 6.23 -8.73
CA ILE A 115 -0.91 4.86 -8.37
C ILE A 115 0.11 3.87 -8.94
N ALA A 116 0.78 3.10 -8.08
CA ALA A 116 1.72 2.06 -8.49
C ALA A 116 1.01 0.76 -8.90
N PHE A 117 0.01 0.36 -8.12
CA PHE A 117 -0.72 -0.88 -8.34
C PHE A 117 -2.23 -0.66 -8.24
N LYS A 118 -2.97 -1.35 -9.11
CA LYS A 118 -4.44 -1.38 -9.15
C LYS A 118 -4.92 -2.83 -9.11
N ASN A 119 -6.18 -3.02 -8.74
CA ASN A 119 -6.83 -4.33 -8.69
C ASN A 119 -6.05 -5.33 -7.81
N ILE A 120 -5.50 -4.85 -6.68
CA ILE A 120 -4.73 -5.70 -5.75
C ILE A 120 -5.64 -6.60 -4.90
N LEU A 121 -6.93 -6.30 -4.83
CA LEU A 121 -7.90 -7.08 -4.07
C LEU A 121 -8.09 -8.44 -4.74
N THR A 122 -7.76 -9.48 -3.99
CA THR A 122 -8.09 -10.87 -4.29
C THR A 122 -8.79 -11.42 -3.05
N CYS A 123 -9.83 -12.23 -3.24
CA CYS A 123 -10.79 -12.59 -2.18
C CYS A 123 -10.11 -12.99 -0.86
N ASP A 124 -10.63 -12.44 0.25
CA ASP A 124 -10.32 -12.76 1.65
C ASP A 124 -8.83 -12.78 2.03
N ARG A 125 -8.06 -11.79 1.55
CA ARG A 125 -6.64 -11.65 1.93
C ARG A 125 -6.40 -10.46 2.85
N GLU A 126 -5.69 -10.76 3.93
CA GLU A 126 -5.07 -9.75 4.79
C GLU A 126 -3.78 -9.24 4.15
N PHE A 127 -3.60 -7.92 4.18
CA PHE A 127 -2.42 -7.24 3.67
C PHE A 127 -1.54 -6.75 4.81
N TYR A 128 -0.24 -6.89 4.66
CA TYR A 128 0.74 -6.58 5.67
C TYR A 128 1.79 -5.63 5.10
N PRO A 129 2.22 -4.61 5.86
CA PRO A 129 3.44 -3.88 5.54
C PRO A 129 4.61 -4.84 5.40
N MET A 130 5.42 -4.64 4.37
CA MET A 130 6.62 -5.44 4.13
C MET A 130 7.82 -4.56 3.81
N ILE A 131 8.98 -4.98 4.28
CA ILE A 131 10.28 -4.37 4.00
C ILE A 131 11.28 -5.49 3.73
N CYS A 132 12.15 -5.33 2.76
CA CYS A 132 13.32 -6.20 2.62
C CYS A 132 14.57 -5.38 2.36
N SER A 133 15.69 -5.82 2.90
CA SER A 133 17.01 -5.32 2.55
C SER A 133 17.94 -6.49 2.34
N THR A 134 18.99 -6.30 1.55
CA THR A 134 20.14 -7.19 1.41
C THR A 134 21.45 -6.47 1.77
N ALA A 135 21.37 -5.18 2.12
CA ALA A 135 22.51 -4.39 2.53
C ALA A 135 22.78 -4.57 4.03
N ALA A 136 24.05 -4.78 4.37
CA ALA A 136 24.51 -4.76 5.75
C ALA A 136 24.20 -3.39 6.38
N ASN A 137 23.84 -3.37 7.66
CA ASN A 137 23.56 -2.17 8.45
C ASN A 137 22.48 -1.25 7.86
N THR A 138 21.46 -1.82 7.21
CA THR A 138 20.29 -1.04 6.78
C THR A 138 19.48 -0.64 8.01
N GLU A 139 19.42 0.67 8.29
CA GLU A 139 18.58 1.23 9.34
C GLU A 139 17.36 1.92 8.72
N LEU A 140 16.17 1.42 9.09
CA LEU A 140 14.89 1.94 8.62
C LEU A 140 14.03 2.25 9.84
N GLU A 141 13.45 3.44 9.85
CA GLU A 141 12.54 3.87 10.91
C GLU A 141 11.10 3.86 10.40
N VAL A 142 10.17 3.37 11.24
CA VAL A 142 8.75 3.49 10.96
C VAL A 142 8.26 4.84 11.48
N GLY A 143 7.89 5.71 10.55
CA GLY A 143 7.38 7.05 10.83
C GLY A 143 5.87 7.08 11.10
N VAL A 144 5.21 8.10 10.55
CA VAL A 144 3.76 8.31 10.71
C VAL A 144 2.98 7.06 10.28
N GLN A 145 2.01 6.67 11.09
CA GLN A 145 1.06 5.61 10.77
C GLN A 145 -0.36 6.13 10.99
N THR A 146 -1.18 6.07 9.95
CA THR A 146 -2.60 6.44 10.03
C THR A 146 -3.46 5.39 9.38
N CYS A 147 -4.70 5.27 9.85
CA CYS A 147 -5.71 4.46 9.19
C CYS A 147 -7.02 5.22 9.16
N CYS A 148 -7.75 5.09 8.06
CA CYS A 148 -9.06 5.67 7.86
C CYS A 148 -10.04 4.55 7.48
N TYR A 149 -11.17 4.50 8.17
CA TYR A 149 -12.25 3.59 7.85
C TYR A 149 -13.45 4.42 7.45
N THR A 150 -13.97 4.20 6.24
CA THR A 150 -15.27 4.75 5.89
C THR A 150 -16.30 4.24 6.89
N LYS A 151 -17.03 5.17 7.49
CA LYS A 151 -18.09 4.81 8.46
C LYS A 151 -19.10 3.93 7.73
N LEU A 152 -19.74 2.99 8.44
CA LEU A 152 -20.85 2.20 7.86
C LEU A 152 -21.87 3.10 7.16
N GLN A 153 -22.10 4.25 7.77
CA GLN A 153 -22.87 5.36 7.25
C GLN A 153 -22.45 5.81 5.84
N GLU A 154 -21.16 6.03 5.59
CA GLU A 154 -20.63 6.41 4.27
C GLU A 154 -20.76 5.26 3.27
N LYS A 155 -20.48 4.01 3.70
CA LYS A 155 -20.66 2.82 2.86
C LYS A 155 -22.12 2.64 2.43
N CYS A 156 -23.07 2.77 3.35
CA CYS A 156 -24.50 2.74 3.05
C CYS A 156 -24.89 3.87 2.10
N CYS A 157 -24.38 5.10 2.31
CA CYS A 157 -24.66 6.22 1.41
C CYS A 157 -24.10 5.98 0.00
N HIS A 158 -22.90 5.43 -0.11
CA HIS A 158 -22.27 5.12 -1.40
C HIS A 158 -23.01 4.00 -2.15
N LEU A 159 -23.43 2.95 -1.44
CA LEU A 159 -24.25 1.87 -2.01
C LEU A 159 -25.63 2.37 -2.46
N LEU A 160 -26.27 3.22 -1.65
CA LEU A 160 -27.53 3.86 -2.02
C LEU A 160 -27.37 4.79 -3.23
N ALA A 161 -26.27 5.55 -3.28
CA ALA A 161 -25.92 6.40 -4.41
C ALA A 161 -25.82 5.60 -5.71
N GLN A 162 -25.34 4.35 -5.66
CA GLN A 162 -25.19 3.49 -6.85
C GLN A 162 -26.46 2.69 -7.20
N SER A 163 -27.28 2.33 -6.21
CA SER A 163 -28.46 1.49 -6.41
C SER A 163 -29.73 2.24 -6.82
N VAL A 164 -29.80 3.54 -6.54
CA VAL A 164 -30.95 4.38 -6.89
C VAL A 164 -30.82 4.88 -8.34
N TYR A 165 -31.83 4.59 -9.17
CA TYR A 165 -31.79 4.90 -10.61
C TYR A 165 -32.06 6.38 -10.92
N LYS A 166 -33.03 7.02 -10.25
CA LYS A 166 -33.37 8.43 -10.45
C LYS A 166 -33.06 9.26 -9.22
N THR A 167 -32.59 10.49 -9.42
CA THR A 167 -32.26 11.42 -8.33
C THR A 167 -33.47 11.74 -7.45
N ASP A 168 -34.67 11.80 -8.05
CA ASP A 168 -35.91 12.08 -7.32
C ASP A 168 -36.30 10.97 -6.33
N ASP A 169 -35.85 9.73 -6.58
CA ASP A 169 -36.12 8.59 -5.69
C ASP A 169 -35.33 8.69 -4.37
N ILE A 170 -34.26 9.49 -4.33
CA ILE A 170 -33.49 9.76 -3.10
C ILE A 170 -34.34 10.57 -2.11
N GLU A 171 -35.18 11.47 -2.61
CA GLU A 171 -36.09 12.26 -1.79
C GLU A 171 -37.18 11.40 -1.13
N LEU A 172 -37.49 10.24 -1.71
CA LEU A 172 -38.45 9.27 -1.18
C LEU A 172 -37.85 8.35 -0.10
N LEU A 173 -36.53 8.34 0.08
CA LEU A 173 -35.89 7.50 1.10
C LEU A 173 -36.27 7.97 2.52
N PRO A 174 -36.52 7.04 3.46
CA PRO A 174 -36.79 7.37 4.86
C PRO A 174 -35.49 7.73 5.61
N LEU A 175 -34.71 8.66 5.05
CA LEU A 175 -33.44 9.12 5.58
C LEU A 175 -33.52 10.62 5.94
N PRO A 176 -32.80 11.08 6.97
CA PRO A 176 -32.69 12.51 7.25
C PRO A 176 -32.10 13.30 6.07
N ASN A 177 -32.49 14.57 5.90
CA ASN A 177 -32.10 15.39 4.75
C ASN A 177 -30.57 15.53 4.56
N LEU A 178 -29.80 15.56 5.66
CA LEU A 178 -28.34 15.59 5.61
C LEU A 178 -27.77 14.39 4.82
N PHE A 179 -28.39 13.21 4.99
CA PHE A 179 -28.00 12.00 4.27
C PHE A 179 -28.37 12.03 2.81
N LYS A 180 -29.57 12.52 2.48
CA LYS A 180 -30.00 12.69 1.09
C LYS A 180 -29.07 13.64 0.34
N GLN A 181 -28.71 14.76 0.96
CA GLN A 181 -27.73 15.71 0.42
C GLN A 181 -26.35 15.06 0.24
N TYR A 182 -25.89 14.29 1.22
CA TYR A 182 -24.61 13.59 1.13
C TYR A 182 -24.59 12.53 0.00
N ILE A 183 -25.66 11.74 -0.15
CA ILE A 183 -25.83 10.78 -1.26
C ILE A 183 -25.81 11.51 -2.62
N ASN A 184 -26.47 12.68 -2.72
CA ASN A 184 -26.47 13.51 -3.92
C ASN A 184 -25.08 14.08 -4.27
N ILE A 185 -24.26 14.41 -3.26
CA ILE A 185 -22.86 14.84 -3.48
C ILE A 185 -22.04 13.68 -4.03
N ILE A 186 -22.10 12.50 -3.40
CA ILE A 186 -21.39 11.30 -3.85
C ILE A 186 -21.69 11.01 -5.33
N ARG A 187 -22.97 11.07 -5.74
CA ARG A 187 -23.37 10.81 -7.14
C ARG A 187 -22.83 11.82 -8.16
N ARG A 188 -22.47 13.04 -7.75
CA ARG A 188 -21.91 14.06 -8.65
C ARG A 188 -20.42 13.86 -8.89
N ASP A 189 -19.73 13.27 -7.92
CA ASP A 189 -18.28 13.04 -7.94
C ASP A 189 -17.92 11.63 -8.46
N SER A 190 -18.92 10.81 -8.82
CA SER A 190 -18.81 9.47 -9.41
C SER A 190 -18.83 9.51 -10.93
#